data_AF-A0A829MIH3-F1
#
_entry.id   AF-A0A829MIH3-F1
#
_cell.length_a   1.000
_cell.length_b   1.000
_cell.length_c   1.000
_cell.angle_alpha   90.00
_cell.angle_beta   90.00
_cell.angle_gamma   90.00
#
_symmetry.space_group_name_H-M   'P 1'
#
loop_
_entity.id
_entity.type
_entity.pdbx_description
1 polymer ?
#
loop_
_entity_poly.entity_id
_entity_poly.type
_entity_poly.pdbx_seq_one_letter_code
_entity_poly.pdbx_strand_id
1 'polypeptide(L)'
;MNMPNECIGDSDRRLYQNSKAEGQWTACLDLNWDSTSCISIGAEVVKKVGCDDKGTSRKFKPVKVIHGSTALDGCRSGGYTHPIRRFTICTQPQP
;
A
#
# COMPACT_ATOMS: atom_id res chain seq x y z
N MET A 1 -12.55 -6.85 -15.72
CA MET A 1 -13.21 -6.93 -14.39
C MET A 1 -13.91 -5.60 -14.15
N ASN A 2 -15.21 -5.60 -13.87
CA ASN A 2 -15.88 -4.42 -13.34
C ASN A 2 -15.48 -4.31 -11.87
N MET A 3 -14.52 -3.44 -11.57
CA MET A 3 -14.16 -3.16 -10.19
C MET A 3 -15.23 -2.23 -9.61
N PRO A 4 -15.88 -2.58 -8.49
CA PRO A 4 -16.86 -1.70 -7.87
C PRO A 4 -16.22 -0.34 -7.53
N ASN A 5 -16.88 0.77 -7.90
CA ASN A 5 -16.41 2.16 -7.70
C ASN A 5 -16.67 2.68 -6.27
N GLU A 6 -17.10 1.82 -5.36
CA GLU A 6 -17.48 2.13 -3.98
C GLU A 6 -16.26 2.38 -3.09
N CYS A 7 -15.08 1.88 -3.48
CA CYS A 7 -13.85 2.23 -2.79
C CYS A 7 -13.49 3.69 -3.02
N ILE A 8 -13.08 4.37 -1.94
CA ILE A 8 -12.41 5.67 -2.05
C ILE A 8 -11.28 5.59 -3.09
N GLY A 9 -11.16 6.63 -3.90
CA GLY A 9 -10.26 6.64 -5.06
C GLY A 9 -8.78 6.44 -4.71
N ASP A 10 -8.40 6.72 -3.46
CA ASP A 10 -7.02 6.69 -2.98
C ASP A 10 -6.74 5.65 -1.90
N SER A 11 -7.55 4.58 -1.80
CA SER A 11 -7.20 3.40 -0.99
C SER A 11 -5.88 2.79 -1.49
N ASP A 12 -4.96 2.42 -0.60
CA ASP A 12 -3.67 1.83 -1.01
C ASP A 12 -3.84 0.55 -1.83
N ARG A 13 -4.85 -0.27 -1.49
CA ARG A 13 -5.15 -1.52 -2.20
C ARG A 13 -6.64 -1.79 -2.26
N ARG A 14 -7.02 -2.55 -3.28
CA ARG A 14 -8.35 -3.16 -3.38
C ARG A 14 -8.18 -4.66 -3.53
N LEU A 15 -8.84 -5.42 -2.67
CA LEU A 15 -8.86 -6.88 -2.74
C LEU A 15 -10.26 -7.31 -3.15
N TYR A 16 -10.34 -7.99 -4.29
CA TYR A 16 -11.58 -8.57 -4.78
C TYR A 16 -11.59 -10.07 -4.47
N GLN A 17 -12.67 -10.54 -3.88
CA GLN A 17 -12.89 -11.96 -3.60
C GLN A 17 -14.20 -12.40 -4.24
N ASN A 18 -14.16 -13.58 -4.86
CA ASN A 18 -15.35 -14.23 -5.39
C ASN A 18 -15.21 -15.73 -5.22
N SER A 19 -15.89 -16.28 -4.22
CA SER A 19 -15.92 -17.72 -3.98
C SER A 19 -17.35 -18.20 -3.78
N LYS A 20 -17.61 -19.48 -4.08
CA LYS A 20 -18.93 -20.07 -3.80
C LYS A 20 -19.29 -20.06 -2.31
N ALA A 21 -18.29 -20.11 -1.43
CA ALA A 21 -18.49 -20.20 0.02
C ALA A 21 -18.68 -18.82 0.67
N GLU A 22 -17.97 -17.80 0.22
CA GLU A 22 -17.94 -16.46 0.85
C GLU A 22 -18.68 -15.40 0.02
N GLY A 23 -19.17 -15.77 -1.16
CA GLY A 23 -19.78 -14.85 -2.09
C GLY A 23 -18.77 -13.89 -2.75
N GLN A 24 -19.31 -12.79 -3.28
CA GLN A 24 -18.56 -11.75 -3.96
C GLN A 24 -18.45 -10.52 -3.07
N TRP A 25 -17.24 -10.05 -2.80
CA TRP A 25 -17.01 -8.82 -2.06
C TRP A 25 -15.72 -8.13 -2.50
N THR A 26 -15.60 -6.84 -2.18
CA THR A 26 -14.38 -6.04 -2.37
C THR A 26 -14.03 -5.36 -1.06
N ALA A 27 -12.77 -5.49 -0.62
CA ALA A 27 -12.23 -4.70 0.47
C ALA A 27 -11.35 -3.57 -0.07
N CYS A 28 -11.57 -2.38 0.46
CA CYS A 28 -10.76 -1.19 0.22
C CYS A 28 -9.81 -1.06 1.42
N LEU A 29 -8.53 -1.29 1.19
CA LEU A 29 -7.54 -1.46 2.26
C LEU A 29 -6.52 -0.33 2.21
N ASP A 30 -6.25 0.23 3.38
CA ASP A 30 -5.06 1.03 3.62
C ASP A 30 -3.97 0.16 4.22
N LEU A 31 -2.72 0.43 3.85
CA LEU A 31 -1.57 -0.30 4.37
C LEU A 31 -1.21 0.26 5.75
N ASN A 32 -0.90 -0.64 6.69
CA ASN A 32 -0.46 -0.27 8.03
C ASN A 32 1.02 0.13 8.02
N TRP A 33 1.30 1.33 7.51
CA TRP A 33 2.63 1.92 7.41
C TRP A 33 3.27 2.10 8.78
N ASP A 34 4.53 1.68 8.90
CA ASP A 34 5.24 1.62 10.18
C ASP A 34 6.72 1.97 9.97
N SER A 35 7.19 3.01 10.65
CA SER A 35 8.56 3.51 10.52
C SER A 35 9.62 2.57 11.07
N THR A 36 9.26 1.53 11.83
CA THR A 36 10.19 0.56 12.44
C THR A 36 10.36 -0.70 11.59
N SER A 37 9.37 -1.06 10.77
CA SER A 37 9.40 -2.25 9.92
C SER A 37 9.39 -1.91 8.43
N CYS A 38 9.52 -2.93 7.59
CA CYS A 38 9.23 -2.85 6.17
C CYS A 38 7.92 -3.58 5.88
N ILE A 39 7.33 -3.26 4.74
CA ILE A 39 6.17 -3.98 4.23
C ILE A 39 6.55 -4.70 2.94
N SER A 40 6.34 -6.00 2.87
CA SER A 40 6.38 -6.74 1.62
C SER A 40 5.00 -6.71 0.98
N ILE A 41 4.94 -6.29 -0.27
CA ILE A 41 3.69 -6.13 -1.02
C ILE A 41 3.70 -7.12 -2.19
N GLY A 42 3.07 -8.27 -1.98
CA GLY A 42 2.79 -9.26 -3.01
C GLY A 42 1.49 -8.95 -3.77
N ALA A 43 1.18 -9.78 -4.77
CA ALA A 43 -0.07 -9.66 -5.53
C ALA A 43 -1.30 -9.92 -4.66
N GLU A 44 -1.24 -10.94 -3.80
CA GLU A 44 -2.35 -11.31 -2.92
C GLU A 44 -2.05 -10.90 -1.47
N VAL A 45 -0.86 -11.27 -0.98
CA VAL A 45 -0.50 -11.12 0.43
C VAL A 45 0.39 -9.90 0.66
N VAL A 46 0.06 -9.16 1.72
CA VAL A 46 0.86 -8.07 2.28
C VAL A 46 1.32 -8.48 3.67
N LYS A 47 2.60 -8.27 4.00
CA LYS A 47 3.16 -8.64 5.31
C LYS A 47 4.06 -7.54 5.84
N LYS A 48 4.01 -7.29 7.15
CA LYS A 48 5.10 -6.62 7.86
C LYS A 48 6.28 -7.58 7.97
N VAL A 49 7.47 -7.10 7.64
CA VAL A 49 8.72 -7.87 7.61
C VAL A 49 9.88 -7.02 8.12
N GLY A 50 10.99 -7.68 8.49
CA GLY A 50 12.27 -7.01 8.68
C GLY A 50 12.77 -6.42 7.36
N CYS A 51 13.38 -5.23 7.41
CA CYS A 51 13.89 -4.59 6.19
C CYS A 51 15.08 -5.35 5.59
N ASP A 52 15.84 -6.04 6.43
CA ASP A 52 16.97 -6.89 6.10
C ASP A 52 16.59 -8.34 5.76
N ASP A 53 15.31 -8.72 5.87
CA ASP A 53 14.82 -10.08 5.60
C ASP A 53 15.15 -10.52 4.16
N LYS A 54 16.14 -11.39 4.00
CA LYS A 54 16.61 -11.87 2.70
C LYS A 54 15.69 -12.90 2.04
N GLY A 55 14.74 -13.46 2.79
CA GLY A 55 13.78 -14.44 2.27
C GLY A 55 12.60 -13.81 1.55
N THR A 56 12.40 -12.49 1.67
CA THR A 56 11.23 -11.80 1.15
C THR A 56 11.61 -10.72 0.14
N SER A 57 10.97 -10.73 -1.03
CA SER A 57 11.14 -9.72 -2.06
C SER A 57 10.09 -8.59 -1.97
N ARG A 58 10.26 -7.55 -2.78
CA ARG A 58 9.34 -6.39 -2.89
C ARG A 58 9.01 -5.74 -1.55
N LYS A 59 10.07 -5.47 -0.79
CA LYS A 59 9.99 -4.81 0.52
C LYS A 59 10.11 -3.29 0.35
N PHE A 60 9.27 -2.55 1.05
CA PHE A 60 9.27 -1.11 1.04
C PHE A 60 9.36 -0.58 2.47
N LYS A 61 10.34 0.28 2.73
CA LYS A 61 10.47 1.01 3.99
C LYS A 61 9.71 2.33 3.86
N PRO A 62 8.67 2.61 4.65
CA PRO A 62 8.16 3.97 4.77
C PRO A 62 9.23 4.84 5.44
N VAL A 63 9.59 5.96 4.82
CA VAL A 63 10.67 6.85 5.28
C VAL A 63 10.18 8.23 5.67
N LYS A 64 9.01 8.66 5.16
CA LYS A 64 8.45 9.98 5.42
C LYS A 64 6.96 10.02 5.09
N VAL A 65 6.22 10.86 5.80
CA VAL A 65 4.86 11.28 5.40
C VAL A 65 4.90 12.76 5.03
N ILE A 66 4.30 13.12 3.90
CA ILE A 66 4.13 14.51 3.46
C ILE A 66 2.63 14.83 3.54
N HIS A 67 2.25 15.68 4.49
CA HIS A 67 0.88 16.15 4.63
C HIS A 67 0.56 17.27 3.62
N GLY A 68 -0.70 17.42 3.25
CA GLY A 68 -1.19 18.39 2.26
C GLY A 68 -0.87 18.04 0.80
N SER A 69 -0.04 17.02 0.56
CA SER A 69 0.39 16.60 -0.77
C SER A 69 -0.64 15.72 -1.48
N THR A 70 -0.70 15.86 -2.79
CA THR A 70 -1.44 14.97 -3.71
C THR A 70 -0.51 14.28 -4.71
N ALA A 71 0.80 14.48 -4.58
CA ALA A 71 1.81 14.06 -5.53
C ALA A 71 3.04 13.47 -4.83
N LEU A 72 3.91 12.82 -5.61
CA LEU A 72 5.17 12.23 -5.14
C LEU A 72 6.31 13.24 -4.98
N ASP A 73 6.03 14.54 -5.16
CA ASP A 73 7.02 15.59 -4.99
C ASP A 73 7.58 15.55 -3.56
N GLY A 74 8.90 15.37 -3.46
CA GLY A 74 9.60 15.18 -2.18
C GLY A 74 9.84 13.73 -1.77
N CYS A 75 9.40 12.74 -2.55
CA CYS A 75 9.72 11.31 -2.34
C CYS A 75 10.79 10.83 -3.32
N ARG A 76 12.05 10.76 -2.88
CA ARG A 76 13.21 10.41 -3.74
C ARG A 76 13.12 9.02 -4.39
N SER A 77 12.49 8.06 -3.74
CA SER A 77 12.44 6.66 -4.17
C SER A 77 11.02 6.17 -4.51
N GLY A 78 10.08 7.10 -4.66
CA GLY A 78 8.67 6.80 -4.87
C GLY A 78 7.88 6.71 -3.56
N GLY A 79 6.62 6.28 -3.66
CA GLY A 79 5.70 6.30 -2.55
C GLY A 79 4.25 6.00 -2.95
N TYR A 80 3.35 6.24 -2.01
CA TYR A 80 1.91 6.02 -2.14
C TYR A 80 1.19 7.36 -1.94
N THR A 81 0.59 7.86 -3.02
CA THR A 81 -0.16 9.13 -3.02
C THR A 81 -1.58 8.91 -2.55
N HIS A 82 -2.03 9.79 -1.66
CA HIS A 82 -3.40 9.83 -1.17
C HIS A 82 -4.02 11.19 -1.52
N PRO A 83 -4.36 11.43 -2.80
CA PRO A 83 -4.77 12.76 -3.25
C PRO A 83 -6.12 13.25 -2.69
N ILE A 84 -7.01 12.35 -2.28
CA ILE A 84 -8.30 12.73 -1.67
C ILE A 84 -8.08 13.10 -0.20
N ARG A 85 -7.32 12.29 0.53
CA ARG A 85 -6.98 12.52 1.95
C ARG A 85 -5.82 13.50 2.16
N ARG A 86 -5.18 13.94 1.07
CA ARG A 86 -4.10 14.92 0.98
C ARG A 86 -2.88 14.57 1.83
N PHE A 87 -2.34 13.37 1.64
CA PHE A 87 -1.00 13.05 2.11
C PHE A 87 -0.27 12.13 1.13
N THR A 88 1.03 11.97 1.33
CA THR A 88 1.84 11.02 0.55
C THR A 88 2.80 10.30 1.49
N ILE A 89 2.83 8.96 1.38
CA ILE A 89 3.78 8.12 2.09
C ILE A 89 4.98 7.90 1.17
N CYS A 90 6.13 8.48 1.49
CA CYS A 90 7.37 8.19 0.78
C CYS A 90 7.91 6.84 1.22
N THR A 91 8.28 6.01 0.26
CA THR A 91 8.85 4.68 0.52
C THR A 91 10.21 4.53 -0.16
N GLN A 92 11.02 3.63 0.40
CA GLN A 92 12.29 3.22 -0.16
C GLN A 92 12.30 1.70 -0.37
N PRO A 93 12.52 1.21 -1.59
CA PRO A 93 12.71 -0.22 -1.85
C PRO A 93 13.89 -0.75 -1.03
N GLN A 94 13.73 -1.95 -0.45
CA GLN A 94 14.81 -2.65 0.25
C GLN A 94 15.27 -3.88 -0.54
N PRO A 95 16.57 -4.24 -0.46
CA PRO A 95 17.13 -5.43 -1.11
C PRO A 95 16.53 -6.73 -0.59
#